data_AF-A0A2E1TMH6-F1
#
_entry.id   AF-A0A2E1TMH6-F1
#
_cell.length_a   1.000
_cell.length_b   1.000
_cell.length_c   1.000
_cell.angle_alpha   90.00
_cell.angle_beta   90.00
_cell.angle_gamma   90.00
#
_symmetry.space_group_name_H-M   'P 1'
#
loop_
_entity.id
_entity.type
_entity.pdbx_description
1 polymer ?
#
loop_
_entity_poly.entity_id
_entity_poly.type
_entity_poly.pdbx_seq_one_letter_code
_entity_poly.pdbx_strand_id
1 'polypeptide(L)' 'MKRKIGKVALFLGSLSLIWLILGMINVVPFLLELPQETSLRAHASLAVIFLLIGSWAFWNED' A
#
# COMPACT_ATOMS: atom_id res chain seq x y z
N MET A 1 5.57 -3.24 -20.41
CA MET A 1 5.08 -4.13 -19.31
C MET A 1 5.22 -3.47 -17.94
N LYS A 2 6.34 -2.80 -17.63
CA LYS A 2 6.55 -2.03 -16.38
C LYS A 2 5.38 -1.09 -16.04
N ARG A 3 4.87 -0.29 -17.00
CA ARG A 3 3.67 0.55 -16.81
C ARG A 3 2.39 -0.18 -16.39
N LYS A 4 2.17 -1.41 -16.88
CA LYS A 4 0.98 -2.19 -16.47
C LYS A 4 1.11 -2.59 -15.00
N ILE A 5 2.30 -3.04 -14.59
CA ILE A 5 2.63 -3.37 -13.20
C ILE A 5 2.54 -2.10 -12.34
N GLY A 6 3.08 -0.98 -12.79
CA GLY A 6 3.02 0.30 -12.10
C GLY A 6 1.61 0.82 -11.89
N LYS A 7 0.74 0.74 -12.91
CA LYS A 7 -0.68 1.11 -12.77
C LYS A 7 -1.40 0.24 -11.73
N VAL A 8 -1.16 -1.06 -11.75
CA VAL A 8 -1.76 -2.00 -10.77
C VAL A 8 -1.20 -1.73 -9.37
N ALA A 9 0.11 -1.51 -9.23
CA ALA A 9 0.76 -1.20 -7.98
C ALA A 9 0.31 0.15 -7.40
N LEU A 10 0.13 1.19 -8.24
CA LEU A 10 -0.46 2.46 -7.82
C LEU A 10 -1.89 2.27 -7.34
N PHE A 11 -2.71 1.53 -8.09
CA PHE A 11 -4.09 1.27 -7.70
C PHE A 11 -4.17 0.53 -6.34
N LEU A 12 -3.39 -0.54 -6.17
CA LEU A 12 -3.31 -1.29 -4.91
C LEU A 12 -2.72 -0.43 -3.78
N GLY A 13 -1.71 0.38 -4.07
CA GLY A 13 -1.09 1.29 -3.09
C GLY A 13 -2.05 2.36 -2.61
N SER A 14 -2.78 3.02 -3.52
CA SER A 14 -3.82 3.99 -3.17
C SER A 14 -4.97 3.34 -2.41
N LEU A 15 -5.40 2.13 -2.81
CA LEU A 15 -6.44 1.40 -2.09
C LEU A 15 -5.99 1.04 -0.67
N SER A 16 -4.75 0.57 -0.52
CA SER A 16 -4.15 0.24 0.78
C SER A 16 -3.99 1.50 1.66
N LEU A 17 -3.68 2.65 1.06
CA LEU A 17 -3.63 3.94 1.76
C LEU A 17 -5.00 4.36 2.29
N ILE A 18 -6.05 4.27 1.45
CA ILE A 18 -7.43 4.56 1.87
C ILE A 18 -7.85 3.61 3.00
N TRP A 19 -7.55 2.32 2.86
CA TRP A 19 -7.84 1.32 3.88
C TRP A 19 -7.12 1.62 5.20
N LEU A 20 -5.86 2.04 5.16
CA LEU A 20 -5.09 2.43 6.34
C LEU A 20 -5.76 3.60 7.05
N ILE A 21 -6.15 4.65 6.31
CA ILE A 21 -6.84 5.81 6.88
C ILE A 21 -8.17 5.39 7.53
N LEU A 22 -8.97 4.58 6.83
CA LEU A 22 -10.23 4.05 7.36
C LEU A 22 -10.04 3.20 8.62
N GLY A 23 -8.98 2.39 8.67
CA GLY A 23 -8.62 1.63 9.86
C GLY A 23 -8.16 2.51 11.02
N MET A 24 -7.44 3.60 10.74
CA MET A 24 -7.03 4.58 11.77
C MET A 24 -8.23 5.29 12.42
N ILE A 25 -9.30 5.53 11.66
CA ILE A 25 -10.55 6.11 12.19
C ILE A 25 -11.55 5.06 12.70
N ASN A 26 -11.13 3.80 12.86
CA ASN A 26 -11.93 2.66 13.32
C ASN A 26 -13.18 2.35 12.47
N VAL A 27 -13.18 2.71 11.19
CA VAL A 27 -14.30 2.41 10.28
C VAL A 27 -14.20 0.99 9.71
N VAL A 28 -12.98 0.47 9.52
CA VAL A 28 -12.74 -0.87 8.96
C VAL A 28 -11.68 -1.59 9.81
N PRO A 29 -11.85 -2.89 10.14
CA PRO A 29 -10.84 -3.64 10.87
C PRO A 29 -9.57 -3.87 10.03
N PHE A 30 -8.43 -3.91 10.72
CA PHE A 30 -7.17 -4.36 10.15
C PHE A 30 -7.18 -5.89 10.04
N LEU A 31 -6.81 -6.43 8.87
CA LEU A 31 -6.89 -7.88 8.60
C LEU A 31 -5.55 -8.61 8.84
N LEU A 32 -4.44 -7.89 8.68
CA LEU A 32 -3.09 -8.34 8.96
C LEU A 32 -2.70 -8.10 10.42
N GLU A 33 -2.54 -9.20 11.16
CA GLU A 33 -1.90 -9.23 12.49
C GLU A 33 -0.56 -9.94 12.35
N LEU A 34 0.53 -9.21 12.56
CA LEU A 34 1.88 -9.76 12.58
C LEU A 34 2.31 -9.94 14.04
N PRO A 35 2.82 -11.11 14.44
CA PRO A 35 3.35 -11.28 15.79
C PRO A 35 4.46 -10.25 16.03
N GLN A 36 4.42 -9.56 17.16
CA GLN A 36 5.34 -8.47 17.58
C GLN A 36 5.14 -7.09 16.92
N GLU A 37 4.23 -6.96 15.95
CA GLU A 37 4.00 -5.71 15.21
C GLU A 37 2.56 -5.22 15.41
N THR A 38 2.34 -3.90 15.48
CA THR A 38 0.96 -3.39 15.45
C THR A 38 0.36 -3.63 14.07
N SER A 39 -0.90 -4.05 14.00
CA SER A 39 -1.62 -4.26 12.73
C SER A 39 -1.59 -3.00 11.85
N LEU A 40 -1.56 -1.82 12.48
CA LEU A 40 -1.43 -0.52 11.82
C LEU A 40 -0.08 -0.36 11.10
N ARG A 41 1.03 -0.76 11.74
CA ARG A 41 2.38 -0.73 11.14
C ARG A 41 2.53 -1.76 10.02
N ALA A 42 1.90 -2.92 10.15
CA ALA A 42 1.84 -3.95 9.11
C ALA A 42 1.19 -3.42 7.82
N HIS A 43 0.00 -2.83 7.92
CA HIS A 43 -0.72 -2.29 6.77
C HIS A 43 -0.02 -1.06 6.17
N ALA A 44 0.56 -0.20 7.01
CA ALA A 44 1.34 0.94 6.54
C ALA A 44 2.55 0.50 5.71
N SER A 45 3.29 -0.51 6.18
CA SER A 45 4.43 -1.07 5.45
C SER A 45 4.02 -1.64 4.10
N LEU A 46 2.85 -2.29 4.04
CA LEU A 46 2.29 -2.87 2.82
C LEU A 46 1.90 -1.79 1.80
N ALA A 47 1.24 -0.71 2.25
CA ALA A 47 0.95 0.45 1.41
C ALA A 47 2.22 1.08 0.83
N VAL A 48 3.26 1.25 1.66
CA VAL A 48 4.57 1.79 1.22
C VAL A 48 5.21 0.91 0.16
N ILE A 49 5.21 -0.42 0.33
CA ILE A 49 5.78 -1.35 -0.68
C ILE A 49 5.09 -1.17 -2.03
N PHE A 50 3.76 -1.10 -2.07
CA PHE A 50 3.04 -0.88 -3.32
C PHE A 50 3.34 0.48 -3.96
N LEU A 51 3.44 1.53 -3.16
CA LEU A 51 3.79 2.86 -3.65
C LEU A 51 5.24 2.92 -4.16
N LEU A 52 6.19 2.21 -3.53
CA LEU A 52 7.57 2.09 -4.02
C LEU A 52 7.65 1.34 -5.35
N ILE A 53 6.89 0.26 -5.51
CA ILE A 53 6.79 -0.46 -6.80
C ILE A 53 6.17 0.44 -7.86
N GLY A 54 5.12 1.20 -7.51
CA GLY A 54 4.54 2.22 -8.37
C GLY A 54 5.57 3.26 -8.80
N SER A 55 6.27 3.87 -7.84
CA SER A 55 7.33 4.85 -8.07
C SER A 55 8.40 4.30 -9.00
N TRP A 56 8.96 3.11 -8.73
CA TRP A 56 9.92 2.45 -9.61
C TRP A 56 9.38 2.22 -11.03
N ALA A 57 8.11 1.85 -11.16
CA ALA A 57 7.50 1.56 -12.45
C ALA A 57 7.27 2.81 -13.31
N PHE A 58 7.24 4.02 -12.72
CA PHE A 58 7.12 5.31 -13.41
C PHE A 58 8.38 6.18 -13.32
N TRP A 59 9.43 5.72 -12.63
CA TRP A 59 10.67 6.46 -12.43
C TRP A 59 11.54 6.43 -13.69
N ASN A 60 12.09 7.59 -14.07
CA ASN A 60 13.03 7.76 -15.18
C ASN A 60 12.49 7.19 -16.51
N GLU A 61 11.24 7.53 -16.82
CA GLU A 61 10.68 7.36 -18.15
C GLU A 61 11.05 8.58 -19.01
N ASP A 62 11.77 8.35 -20.12
CA ASP A 62 11.89 9.30 -21.25
C ASP A 62 10.54 9.46 -21.98
#